data_AF-A0A1B9XX48-F1
#
_entry.id   AF-A0A1B9XX48-F1
#
_cell.length_a   1.000
_cell.length_b   1.000
_cell.length_c   1.000
_cell.angle_alpha   90.00
_cell.angle_beta   90.00
_cell.angle_gamma   90.00
#
_symmetry.space_group_name_H-M   'P 1'
#
loop_
_entity.id
_entity.type
_entity.pdbx_description
1 polymer ?
#
loop_
_entity_poly.entity_id
_entity_poly.type
_entity_poly.pdbx_seq_one_letter_code
_entity_poly.pdbx_strand_id
1 'polypeptide(L)'
;MKHLFQFIIIVILITIASCRKDFKTVSNFGKLEFSKDTVFLDTIFSNIGSATYNLKVYNRSNKAISIPEIKLANGITSNYRINVDGIAGKEFYNIDILANDSIYIFIETTIDFNTTPNPLYTDKLLFDNGNKQQNVNLVTLVQDAHFIFPSKTGSVIETLTIDGKDTEIQGRFLTDTELTFTDEKPYVIYGYAAISSDKKLTINAGAKIHFHKNSGLIVDKKGSLEVNGTLNKKVVFEGDRLEHRFSNVPGQWGGIWMRAGSKGNEINHAVIKNGVIGILVDSLSTNTPPTLTIKNTEIYNNSNYGILGRNTNILGENLVIGNAGQSSLACTYGGIYNFTHATFANYWGNSFRQLPSVLVNNHTTFIDSNNEEKVLTNDLIAANFTNCIITGGNNIELIVDKINGTTFNYNVESSMIQFNDFNNSFTNNNELNFDNTTHYQNNILNGNYHFKNTSLNHFIIGKNSDAINKAKSSTIYEDILGVNRTTNPDIGAYQHITF
;
A
#
# COMPACT_ATOMS: atom_id res chain seq x y z
N MET A 1 42.77 -43.28 -52.21
CA MET A 1 42.08 -43.47 -50.91
C MET A 1 41.78 -42.15 -50.18
N LYS A 2 42.71 -41.18 -50.07
CA LYS A 2 42.46 -39.87 -49.42
C LYS A 2 41.28 -39.06 -49.99
N HIS A 3 41.15 -38.98 -51.32
CA HIS A 3 40.08 -38.21 -51.97
C HIS A 3 38.69 -38.86 -51.87
N LEU A 4 38.63 -40.19 -51.77
CA LEU A 4 37.38 -40.92 -51.58
C LEU A 4 36.80 -40.66 -50.18
N PHE A 5 37.67 -40.54 -49.17
CA PHE A 5 37.27 -40.24 -47.79
C PHE A 5 36.75 -38.81 -47.64
N GLN A 6 37.39 -37.83 -48.30
CA GLN A 6 36.89 -36.45 -48.36
C GLN A 6 35.53 -36.35 -49.07
N PHE A 7 35.32 -37.11 -50.15
CA PHE A 7 34.03 -37.14 -50.85
C PHE A 7 32.92 -37.71 -49.96
N ILE A 8 33.19 -38.80 -49.23
CA ILE A 8 32.23 -39.41 -48.29
C ILE A 8 31.88 -38.46 -47.15
N ILE A 9 32.86 -37.70 -46.61
CA ILE A 9 32.63 -36.70 -45.56
C ILE A 9 31.74 -35.57 -46.06
N ILE A 10 31.95 -35.09 -47.29
CA ILE A 10 31.13 -34.03 -47.89
C ILE A 10 29.70 -34.51 -48.13
N VAL A 11 29.51 -35.74 -48.63
CA VAL A 11 28.18 -36.33 -48.82
C VAL A 11 27.46 -36.50 -47.49
N ILE A 12 28.16 -36.97 -46.44
CA ILE A 12 27.60 -37.05 -45.08
C ILE A 12 27.18 -35.66 -44.60
N LEU A 13 28.05 -34.64 -44.69
CA LEU A 13 27.75 -33.25 -44.30
C LEU A 13 26.53 -32.66 -45.03
N ILE A 14 26.34 -32.99 -46.31
CA ILE A 14 25.16 -32.56 -47.08
C ILE A 14 23.89 -33.30 -46.60
N THR A 15 23.98 -34.59 -46.27
CA THR A 15 22.82 -35.37 -45.77
C THR A 15 22.36 -34.98 -44.36
N ILE A 16 23.28 -34.56 -43.46
CA ILE A 16 22.90 -34.00 -42.15
C ILE A 16 22.39 -32.56 -42.25
N ALA A 17 22.81 -31.79 -43.26
CA ALA A 17 22.30 -30.43 -43.50
C ALA A 17 20.91 -30.41 -44.18
N SER A 18 20.48 -31.51 -44.80
CA SER A 18 19.21 -31.58 -45.55
C SER A 18 17.99 -32.00 -44.71
N CYS A 19 18.12 -32.19 -43.40
CA CYS A 19 16.98 -32.51 -42.53
C CYS A 19 16.26 -31.23 -42.09
N ARG A 20 15.69 -30.48 -43.04
CA ARG A 20 14.65 -29.49 -42.73
C ARG A 20 13.31 -30.23 -42.73
N LYS A 21 12.74 -30.45 -41.55
CA LYS A 21 11.32 -30.80 -41.45
C LYS A 21 10.53 -29.55 -41.81
N ASP A 22 9.95 -29.53 -43.00
CA ASP A 22 8.89 -28.57 -43.29
C ASP A 22 7.76 -28.84 -42.29
N PHE A 23 7.54 -27.90 -41.39
CA PHE A 23 6.47 -27.98 -40.40
C PHE A 23 5.15 -27.78 -41.13
N LYS A 24 4.52 -28.89 -41.54
CA LYS A 24 3.14 -28.85 -42.02
C LYS A 24 2.22 -28.71 -40.82
N THR A 25 1.60 -27.55 -40.67
CA THR A 25 0.53 -27.33 -39.70
C THR A 25 -0.76 -27.97 -40.21
N VAL A 26 -1.57 -28.48 -39.28
CA VAL A 26 -2.93 -28.94 -39.58
C VAL A 26 -3.88 -27.91 -38.98
N SER A 27 -4.86 -27.44 -39.76
CA SER A 27 -5.89 -26.55 -39.23
C SER A 27 -6.60 -27.21 -38.05
N ASN A 28 -6.67 -26.53 -36.92
CA ASN A 28 -7.35 -27.02 -35.73
C ASN A 28 -8.69 -26.33 -35.55
N PHE A 29 -9.76 -27.12 -35.66
CA PHE A 29 -11.14 -26.68 -35.48
C PHE A 29 -11.69 -27.20 -34.16
N GLY A 30 -11.56 -26.38 -33.11
CA GLY A 30 -11.91 -26.70 -31.72
C GLY A 30 -11.03 -27.78 -31.06
N LYS A 31 -10.89 -27.70 -29.73
CA LYS A 31 -9.97 -28.44 -28.82
C LYS A 31 -8.70 -27.69 -28.41
N LEU A 32 -8.69 -26.37 -28.50
CA LEU A 32 -7.68 -25.55 -27.81
C LEU A 32 -7.93 -25.62 -26.31
N GLU A 33 -6.85 -25.68 -25.54
CA GLU A 33 -6.88 -25.53 -24.09
C GLU A 33 -6.38 -24.12 -23.75
N PHE A 34 -7.04 -23.46 -22.80
CA PHE A 34 -6.70 -22.11 -22.38
C PHE A 34 -6.24 -22.10 -20.93
N SER A 35 -5.33 -21.19 -20.57
CA SER A 35 -4.95 -21.03 -19.16
C SER A 35 -6.11 -20.54 -18.27
N LYS A 36 -7.14 -19.94 -18.88
CA LYS A 36 -8.32 -19.36 -18.22
C LYS A 36 -9.52 -19.44 -19.17
N ASP A 37 -10.71 -19.62 -18.63
CA ASP A 37 -11.99 -19.51 -19.33
C ASP A 37 -12.52 -18.07 -19.38
N THR A 38 -12.13 -17.26 -18.39
CA THR A 38 -12.41 -15.83 -18.30
C THR A 38 -11.16 -15.06 -17.89
N VAL A 39 -10.90 -13.94 -18.57
CA VAL A 39 -9.86 -12.97 -18.20
C VAL A 39 -10.56 -11.76 -17.60
N PHE A 40 -10.44 -11.62 -16.28
CA PHE A 40 -10.82 -10.41 -15.56
C PHE A 40 -9.64 -9.44 -15.61
N LEU A 41 -9.88 -8.21 -16.11
CA LEU A 41 -8.87 -7.14 -16.14
C LEU A 41 -8.95 -6.24 -14.89
N ASP A 42 -9.69 -6.67 -13.86
CA ASP A 42 -10.02 -5.96 -12.62
C ASP A 42 -10.77 -4.63 -12.85
N THR A 43 -10.87 -3.80 -11.80
CA THR A 43 -11.55 -2.50 -11.86
C THR A 43 -10.59 -1.43 -12.37
N ILE A 44 -11.04 -0.62 -13.32
CA ILE A 44 -10.29 0.53 -13.84
C ILE A 44 -11.08 1.82 -13.67
N PHE A 45 -10.35 2.93 -13.59
CA PHE A 45 -10.97 4.25 -13.68
C PHE A 45 -11.23 4.63 -15.15
N SER A 46 -12.30 5.40 -15.38
CA SER A 46 -12.67 5.94 -16.68
C SER A 46 -11.47 6.63 -17.35
N ASN A 47 -11.24 6.36 -18.64
CA ASN A 47 -10.14 6.89 -19.44
C ASN A 47 -8.72 6.50 -19.01
N ILE A 48 -8.57 5.60 -18.02
CA ILE A 48 -7.28 5.04 -17.62
C ILE A 48 -7.10 3.65 -18.23
N GLY A 49 -5.89 3.38 -18.75
CA GLY A 49 -5.54 2.05 -19.24
C GLY A 49 -5.43 1.03 -18.12
N SER A 50 -5.98 -0.16 -18.34
CA SER A 50 -5.71 -1.33 -17.50
C SER A 50 -4.25 -1.77 -17.61
N ALA A 51 -3.80 -2.56 -16.63
CA ALA A 51 -2.61 -3.38 -16.81
C ALA A 51 -2.81 -4.39 -17.95
N THR A 52 -1.71 -4.83 -18.55
CA THR A 52 -1.74 -5.90 -19.55
C THR A 52 -1.85 -7.26 -18.87
N TYR A 53 -2.88 -8.02 -19.23
CA TYR A 53 -3.11 -9.39 -18.77
C TYR A 53 -2.69 -10.39 -19.84
N ASN A 54 -2.28 -11.59 -19.42
CA ASN A 54 -1.94 -12.66 -20.34
C ASN A 54 -2.97 -13.80 -20.30
N LEU A 55 -3.12 -14.42 -21.46
CA LEU A 55 -3.84 -15.66 -21.70
C LEU A 55 -2.89 -16.57 -22.49
N LYS A 56 -2.68 -17.80 -22.02
CA LYS A 56 -1.98 -18.82 -22.81
C LYS A 56 -2.99 -19.68 -23.56
N VAL A 57 -2.69 -19.95 -24.82
CA VAL A 57 -3.44 -20.88 -25.66
C VAL A 57 -2.51 -22.06 -25.96
N TYR A 58 -2.91 -23.25 -25.54
CA TYR A 58 -2.08 -24.45 -25.61
C TYR A 58 -2.49 -25.34 -26.79
N ASN A 59 -1.48 -25.82 -27.49
CA ASN A 59 -1.56 -26.99 -28.34
C ASN A 59 -1.04 -28.22 -27.59
N ARG A 60 -1.94 -28.98 -26.96
CA ARG A 60 -1.58 -30.23 -26.27
C ARG A 60 -1.36 -31.42 -27.19
N SER A 61 -1.53 -31.25 -28.50
CA SER A 61 -1.35 -32.33 -29.45
C SER A 61 0.12 -32.50 -29.82
N ASN A 62 0.46 -33.69 -30.31
CA ASN A 62 1.80 -33.99 -30.83
C ASN A 62 2.03 -33.52 -32.27
N LYS A 63 1.13 -32.69 -32.82
CA LYS A 63 1.24 -32.11 -34.17
C LYS A 63 1.21 -30.59 -34.06
N ALA A 64 1.94 -29.91 -34.94
CA ALA A 64 1.79 -28.46 -35.08
C ALA A 64 0.38 -28.15 -35.64
N ILE A 65 -0.27 -27.14 -35.09
CA ILE A 65 -1.61 -26.71 -35.49
C ILE A 65 -1.60 -25.29 -36.01
N SER A 66 -2.59 -24.95 -36.83
CA SER A 66 -2.90 -23.56 -37.18
C SER A 66 -4.29 -23.21 -36.69
N ILE A 67 -4.43 -22.10 -35.96
CA ILE A 67 -5.71 -21.53 -35.56
C ILE A 67 -6.19 -20.65 -36.73
N PRO A 68 -7.32 -20.98 -37.38
CA PRO A 68 -7.76 -20.26 -38.57
C PRO A 68 -8.03 -18.77 -38.32
N GLU A 69 -8.64 -18.45 -37.18
CA GLU A 69 -9.02 -17.09 -36.81
C GLU A 69 -8.95 -16.91 -35.29
N ILE A 70 -8.44 -15.76 -34.85
CA ILE A 70 -8.58 -15.26 -33.48
C ILE A 70 -9.12 -13.84 -33.58
N LYS A 71 -10.23 -13.52 -32.91
CA LYS A 71 -10.81 -12.18 -32.95
C LYS A 71 -11.60 -11.80 -31.71
N LEU A 72 -11.78 -10.50 -31.49
CA LEU A 72 -12.76 -9.99 -30.53
C LEU A 72 -14.17 -10.11 -31.12
N ALA A 73 -15.16 -10.52 -30.33
CA ALA A 73 -16.53 -10.69 -30.80
C ALA A 73 -17.16 -9.37 -31.24
N ASN A 74 -16.82 -8.27 -30.56
CA ASN A 74 -17.20 -6.92 -30.99
C ASN A 74 -16.29 -6.35 -32.10
N GLY A 75 -15.25 -7.07 -32.54
CA GLY A 75 -14.35 -6.66 -33.61
C GLY A 75 -13.75 -5.28 -33.37
N ILE A 76 -13.81 -4.40 -34.38
CA ILE A 76 -13.22 -3.06 -34.32
C ILE A 76 -13.81 -2.15 -33.23
N THR A 77 -15.06 -2.38 -32.81
CA THR A 77 -15.75 -1.57 -31.80
C THR A 77 -15.43 -1.99 -30.38
N SER A 78 -14.69 -3.10 -30.20
CA SER A 78 -14.21 -3.51 -28.89
C SER A 78 -13.26 -2.48 -28.28
N ASN A 79 -13.41 -2.16 -27.00
CA ASN A 79 -12.45 -1.36 -26.25
C ASN A 79 -11.26 -2.20 -25.77
N TYR A 80 -11.29 -3.53 -25.95
CA TYR A 80 -10.12 -4.36 -25.71
C TYR A 80 -9.11 -4.20 -26.86
N ARG A 81 -7.84 -4.15 -26.49
CA ARG A 81 -6.69 -4.21 -27.38
C ARG A 81 -5.97 -5.50 -27.07
N ILE A 82 -5.63 -6.26 -28.11
CA ILE A 82 -4.97 -7.55 -27.95
C ILE A 82 -3.71 -7.63 -28.81
N ASN A 83 -2.75 -8.40 -28.30
CA ASN A 83 -1.55 -8.76 -29.02
C ASN A 83 -1.41 -10.29 -28.97
N VAL A 84 -1.36 -10.94 -30.13
CA VAL A 84 -1.24 -12.39 -30.28
C VAL A 84 0.17 -12.69 -30.76
N ASP A 85 0.96 -13.33 -29.91
CA ASP A 85 2.33 -13.76 -30.20
C ASP A 85 3.24 -12.68 -30.81
N GLY A 86 3.13 -11.46 -30.29
CA GLY A 86 3.91 -10.29 -30.74
C GLY A 86 3.19 -9.40 -31.74
N ILE A 87 2.10 -9.84 -32.35
CA ILE A 87 1.34 -9.08 -33.35
C ILE A 87 0.17 -8.37 -32.68
N ALA A 88 0.10 -7.04 -32.80
CA ALA A 88 -1.03 -6.25 -32.27
C ALA A 88 -2.17 -6.17 -33.28
N GLY A 89 -3.43 -6.25 -32.81
CA GLY A 89 -4.60 -6.25 -33.67
C GLY A 89 -5.88 -6.55 -32.91
N LYS A 90 -6.99 -6.71 -33.63
CA LYS A 90 -8.27 -7.20 -33.08
C LYS A 90 -8.80 -8.45 -33.79
N GLU A 91 -8.17 -8.80 -34.90
CA GLU A 91 -8.43 -9.97 -35.74
C GLU A 91 -7.09 -10.49 -36.25
N PHE A 92 -6.92 -11.81 -36.24
CA PHE A 92 -5.71 -12.51 -36.60
C PHE A 92 -6.08 -13.79 -37.35
N TYR A 93 -5.25 -14.18 -38.31
CA TYR A 93 -5.54 -15.31 -39.19
C TYR A 93 -4.34 -16.25 -39.26
N ASN A 94 -4.61 -17.56 -39.31
CA ASN A 94 -3.62 -18.63 -39.47
C ASN A 94 -2.47 -18.54 -38.45
N ILE A 95 -2.82 -18.49 -37.16
CA ILE A 95 -1.83 -18.45 -36.08
C ILE A 95 -1.34 -19.87 -35.77
N ASP A 96 -0.07 -20.11 -36.05
CA ASP A 96 0.55 -21.43 -35.88
C ASP A 96 1.04 -21.65 -34.43
N ILE A 97 0.81 -22.86 -33.91
CA ILE A 97 1.32 -23.30 -32.61
C ILE A 97 2.00 -24.66 -32.78
N LEU A 98 3.26 -24.76 -32.37
CA LEU A 98 4.02 -26.00 -32.44
C LEU A 98 3.42 -27.11 -31.56
N ALA A 99 3.81 -28.35 -31.83
CA ALA A 99 3.37 -29.52 -31.06
C ALA A 99 3.80 -29.40 -29.59
N ASN A 100 2.88 -29.66 -28.67
CA ASN A 100 3.09 -29.53 -27.22
C ASN A 100 3.56 -28.14 -26.76
N ASP A 101 3.21 -27.10 -27.52
CA ASP A 101 3.63 -25.72 -27.26
C ASP A 101 2.42 -24.81 -26.95
N SER A 102 2.69 -23.53 -26.68
CA SER A 102 1.69 -22.51 -26.41
C SER A 102 2.08 -21.14 -26.96
N ILE A 103 1.08 -20.32 -27.26
CA ILE A 103 1.26 -18.89 -27.56
C ILE A 103 0.74 -18.03 -26.42
N TYR A 104 1.23 -16.79 -26.36
CA TYR A 104 0.69 -15.76 -25.48
C TYR A 104 -0.27 -14.84 -26.23
N ILE A 105 -1.35 -14.48 -25.56
CA ILE A 105 -2.21 -13.38 -25.92
C ILE A 105 -2.17 -12.37 -24.78
N PHE A 106 -1.73 -11.16 -25.09
CA PHE A 106 -1.75 -10.02 -24.18
C PHE A 106 -3.00 -9.19 -24.41
N ILE A 107 -3.67 -8.79 -23.33
CA ILE A 107 -4.99 -8.16 -23.35
C ILE A 107 -4.95 -6.95 -22.43
N GLU A 108 -5.38 -5.80 -22.95
CA GLU A 108 -5.57 -4.58 -22.18
C GLU A 108 -6.80 -3.82 -22.70
N THR A 109 -7.22 -2.80 -21.98
CA THR A 109 -8.35 -1.94 -22.34
C THR A 109 -8.21 -0.55 -21.75
N THR A 110 -8.84 0.43 -22.41
CA THR A 110 -9.10 1.78 -21.90
C THR A 110 -10.53 2.11 -22.29
N ILE A 111 -11.35 2.50 -21.32
CA ILE A 111 -12.79 2.68 -21.52
C ILE A 111 -13.21 4.04 -20.97
N ASP A 112 -13.96 4.79 -21.77
CA ASP A 112 -14.70 5.96 -21.28
C ASP A 112 -16.02 5.50 -20.67
N PHE A 113 -16.19 5.73 -19.37
CA PHE A 113 -17.40 5.39 -18.62
C PHE A 113 -18.66 5.95 -19.29
N ASN A 114 -18.61 7.15 -19.88
CA ASN A 114 -19.75 7.78 -20.55
C ASN A 114 -20.19 7.05 -21.83
N THR A 115 -19.29 6.24 -22.41
CA THR A 115 -19.58 5.43 -23.61
C THR A 115 -20.12 4.05 -23.28
N THR A 116 -20.20 3.69 -21.99
CA THR A 116 -20.60 2.35 -21.56
C THR A 116 -21.89 2.42 -20.74
N PRO A 117 -22.98 1.75 -21.17
CA PRO A 117 -24.28 1.82 -20.48
C PRO A 117 -24.28 1.09 -19.12
N ASN A 118 -23.28 0.26 -18.87
CA ASN A 118 -23.10 -0.50 -17.63
C ASN A 118 -21.63 -0.35 -17.18
N PRO A 119 -21.34 -0.13 -15.89
CA PRO A 119 -19.97 -0.18 -15.38
C PRO A 119 -19.26 -1.51 -15.73
N LEU A 120 -19.99 -2.60 -15.94
CA LEU A 120 -19.42 -3.86 -16.41
C LEU A 120 -19.28 -3.88 -17.93
N TYR A 121 -18.04 -3.76 -18.42
CA TYR A 121 -17.72 -3.92 -19.84
C TYR A 121 -17.27 -5.37 -20.14
N THR A 122 -17.90 -5.99 -21.14
CA THR A 122 -17.62 -7.38 -21.50
C THR A 122 -17.44 -7.56 -23.01
N ASP A 123 -16.60 -8.52 -23.38
CA ASP A 123 -16.42 -8.99 -24.75
C ASP A 123 -15.96 -10.46 -24.69
N LYS A 124 -15.76 -11.08 -25.86
CA LYS A 124 -15.23 -12.44 -25.97
C LYS A 124 -14.08 -12.47 -26.96
N LEU A 125 -13.03 -13.19 -26.61
CA LEU A 125 -12.00 -13.59 -27.55
C LEU A 125 -12.45 -14.90 -28.19
N LEU A 126 -12.78 -14.85 -29.47
CA LEU A 126 -13.25 -15.97 -30.27
C LEU A 126 -12.07 -16.63 -30.97
N PHE A 127 -12.05 -17.97 -30.96
CA PHE A 127 -11.07 -18.80 -31.63
C PHE A 127 -11.78 -19.71 -32.61
N ASP A 128 -11.27 -19.78 -33.84
CA ASP A 128 -11.85 -20.49 -34.97
C ASP A 128 -13.09 -19.80 -35.57
N ASN A 129 -13.38 -20.10 -36.84
CA ASN A 129 -14.47 -19.51 -37.64
C ASN A 129 -15.54 -20.53 -38.07
N GLY A 130 -15.44 -21.79 -37.61
CA GLY A 130 -16.38 -22.87 -37.93
C GLY A 130 -17.31 -23.27 -36.78
N ASN A 131 -18.00 -24.42 -36.95
CA ASN A 131 -19.00 -24.94 -36.00
C ASN A 131 -18.45 -25.36 -34.62
N LYS A 132 -17.14 -25.27 -34.40
CA LYS A 132 -16.45 -25.64 -33.15
C LYS A 132 -15.73 -24.46 -32.50
N GLN A 133 -16.18 -23.24 -32.81
CA GLN A 133 -15.64 -22.01 -32.23
C GLN A 133 -15.61 -22.08 -30.70
N GLN A 134 -14.43 -21.81 -30.13
CA GLN A 134 -14.24 -21.68 -28.69
C GLN A 134 -14.11 -20.20 -28.34
N ASN A 135 -14.33 -19.86 -27.08
CA ASN A 135 -14.17 -18.49 -26.62
C ASN A 135 -13.60 -18.42 -25.21
N VAL A 136 -13.00 -17.28 -24.92
CA VAL A 136 -12.60 -16.86 -23.57
C VAL A 136 -13.29 -15.52 -23.29
N ASN A 137 -13.98 -15.42 -22.18
CA ASN A 137 -14.69 -14.18 -21.80
C ASN A 137 -13.69 -13.13 -21.32
N LEU A 138 -13.93 -11.87 -21.66
CA LEU A 138 -13.18 -10.71 -21.18
C LEU A 138 -14.12 -9.83 -20.35
N VAL A 139 -13.71 -9.49 -19.13
CA VAL A 139 -14.55 -8.74 -18.19
C VAL A 139 -13.74 -7.65 -17.50
N THR A 140 -14.25 -6.42 -17.52
CA THR A 140 -13.66 -5.25 -16.85
C THR A 140 -14.75 -4.47 -16.15
N LEU A 141 -14.50 -4.05 -14.91
CA LEU A 141 -15.35 -3.08 -14.23
C LEU A 141 -14.77 -1.68 -14.46
N VAL A 142 -15.58 -0.73 -14.91
CA VAL A 142 -15.19 0.66 -15.15
C VAL A 142 -15.87 1.54 -14.12
N GLN A 143 -15.09 2.39 -13.48
CA GLN A 143 -15.55 3.31 -12.45
C GLN A 143 -15.25 4.76 -12.85
N ASP A 144 -16.24 5.63 -12.75
CA ASP A 144 -16.03 7.06 -12.89
C ASP A 144 -15.41 7.66 -11.61
N ALA A 145 -14.60 8.71 -11.75
CA ALA A 145 -13.82 9.29 -10.64
C ALA A 145 -13.53 10.79 -10.83
N HIS A 146 -13.26 11.47 -9.72
CA HIS A 146 -12.71 12.82 -9.71
C HIS A 146 -11.19 12.77 -9.85
N PHE A 147 -10.67 13.24 -10.98
CA PHE A 147 -9.23 13.26 -11.22
C PHE A 147 -8.59 14.58 -10.79
N ILE A 148 -7.56 14.50 -9.97
CA ILE A 148 -6.72 15.62 -9.56
C ILE A 148 -5.31 15.33 -10.07
N PHE A 149 -4.86 16.11 -11.03
CA PHE A 149 -3.54 15.95 -11.62
C PHE A 149 -2.90 17.33 -11.87
N PRO A 150 -1.56 17.42 -11.82
CA PRO A 150 -0.83 18.61 -12.25
C PRO A 150 -1.10 18.86 -13.73
N SER A 151 -1.17 20.14 -14.10
CA SER A 151 -1.24 20.52 -15.50
C SER A 151 0.03 20.11 -16.25
N LYS A 152 -0.12 19.87 -17.56
CA LYS A 152 0.98 19.50 -18.44
C LYS A 152 1.01 20.42 -19.65
N THR A 153 2.12 21.12 -19.84
CA THR A 153 2.35 22.00 -21.00
C THR A 153 3.52 21.46 -21.80
N GLY A 154 3.23 20.81 -22.93
CA GLY A 154 4.23 20.07 -23.70
C GLY A 154 4.80 18.90 -22.88
N SER A 155 6.09 18.92 -22.60
CA SER A 155 6.77 17.91 -21.77
C SER A 155 6.93 18.30 -20.30
N VAL A 156 6.56 19.53 -19.93
CA VAL A 156 6.71 20.04 -18.56
C VAL A 156 5.45 19.73 -17.75
N ILE A 157 5.65 19.13 -16.57
CA ILE A 157 4.59 18.82 -15.59
C ILE A 157 4.67 19.88 -14.49
N GLU A 158 3.53 20.41 -14.08
CA GLU A 158 3.42 21.35 -12.97
C GLU A 158 4.00 20.77 -11.66
N THR A 159 4.76 21.60 -10.96
CA THR A 159 5.39 21.30 -9.68
C THR A 159 4.95 22.28 -8.61
N LEU A 160 4.95 21.84 -7.36
CA LEU A 160 4.61 22.70 -6.23
C LEU A 160 5.70 23.74 -5.96
N THR A 161 5.30 24.99 -5.79
CA THR A 161 6.12 26.02 -5.15
C THR A 161 5.79 26.03 -3.65
N ILE A 162 6.81 25.77 -2.82
CA ILE A 162 6.68 25.60 -1.37
C ILE A 162 7.52 26.66 -0.67
N ASP A 163 6.91 27.40 0.27
CA ASP A 163 7.57 28.51 0.98
C ASP A 163 8.22 29.54 0.04
N GLY A 164 7.59 29.79 -1.12
CA GLY A 164 8.08 30.70 -2.16
C GLY A 164 9.27 30.17 -2.97
N LYS A 165 9.59 28.88 -2.85
CA LYS A 165 10.67 28.21 -3.59
C LYS A 165 10.11 27.11 -4.47
N ASP A 166 10.56 27.06 -5.71
CA ASP A 166 10.20 25.97 -6.61
C ASP A 166 10.80 24.65 -6.12
N THR A 167 10.04 23.57 -6.32
CA THR A 167 10.43 22.21 -5.94
C THR A 167 10.35 21.29 -7.13
N GLU A 168 10.93 20.09 -7.00
CA GLU A 168 10.77 19.01 -7.99
C GLU A 168 9.52 18.15 -7.72
N ILE A 169 8.70 18.53 -6.72
CA ILE A 169 7.51 17.78 -6.35
C ILE A 169 6.43 18.06 -7.38
N GLN A 170 6.22 17.11 -8.30
CA GLN A 170 5.11 17.15 -9.26
C GLN A 170 3.79 17.17 -8.50
N GLY A 171 2.93 18.15 -8.79
CA GLY A 171 1.71 18.35 -8.03
C GLY A 171 1.19 19.77 -8.14
N ARG A 172 0.04 20.01 -7.53
CA ARG A 172 -0.61 21.33 -7.49
C ARG A 172 -1.39 21.53 -6.20
N PHE A 173 -1.71 22.79 -5.90
CA PHE A 173 -2.66 23.10 -4.85
C PHE A 173 -4.08 22.75 -5.29
N LEU A 174 -4.90 22.27 -4.34
CA LEU A 174 -6.33 22.08 -4.54
C LEU A 174 -7.01 23.43 -4.74
N THR A 175 -7.99 23.46 -5.65
CA THR A 175 -8.85 24.63 -5.85
C THR A 175 -9.95 24.66 -4.79
N ASP A 176 -10.60 25.82 -4.61
CA ASP A 176 -11.68 25.96 -3.62
C ASP A 176 -12.85 24.99 -3.85
N THR A 177 -13.10 24.60 -5.11
CA THR A 177 -14.12 23.61 -5.47
C THR A 177 -13.71 22.16 -5.18
N GLU A 178 -12.45 21.91 -4.83
CA GLU A 178 -11.88 20.59 -4.55
C GLU A 178 -11.56 20.39 -3.06
N LEU A 179 -12.05 21.26 -2.17
CA LEU A 179 -11.81 21.19 -0.72
C LEU A 179 -12.82 20.32 0.03
N THR A 180 -13.67 19.56 -0.68
CA THR A 180 -14.60 18.62 -0.06
C THR A 180 -14.66 17.32 -0.86
N PHE A 181 -14.28 16.22 -0.21
CA PHE A 181 -14.34 14.88 -0.79
C PHE A 181 -15.52 14.10 -0.21
N THR A 182 -16.35 13.48 -1.06
CA THR A 182 -17.56 12.73 -0.68
C THR A 182 -17.48 11.24 -1.04
N ASP A 183 -18.50 10.46 -0.69
CA ASP A 183 -18.63 9.04 -1.06
C ASP A 183 -19.34 8.82 -2.41
N GLU A 184 -19.65 9.89 -3.15
CA GLU A 184 -20.34 9.81 -4.45
C GLU A 184 -19.46 9.18 -5.54
N LYS A 185 -18.19 9.62 -5.62
CA LYS A 185 -17.19 9.11 -6.56
C LYS A 185 -15.82 9.06 -5.90
N PRO A 186 -14.96 8.08 -6.26
CA PRO A 186 -13.58 8.09 -5.82
C PRO A 186 -12.82 9.31 -6.35
N TYR A 187 -11.78 9.68 -5.63
CA TYR A 187 -10.81 10.70 -6.03
C TYR A 187 -9.52 10.01 -6.44
N VAL A 188 -8.99 10.31 -7.62
CA VAL A 188 -7.75 9.73 -8.15
C VAL A 188 -6.73 10.84 -8.33
N ILE A 189 -5.62 10.76 -7.59
CA ILE A 189 -4.60 11.80 -7.50
C ILE A 189 -3.33 11.33 -8.23
N TYR A 190 -2.92 12.12 -9.23
CA TYR A 190 -1.61 12.00 -9.89
C TYR A 190 -0.72 13.15 -9.43
N GLY A 191 0.55 12.88 -9.11
CA GLY A 191 1.39 13.86 -8.41
C GLY A 191 0.84 14.22 -7.02
N TYR A 192 1.33 15.27 -6.38
CA TYR A 192 0.86 15.67 -5.07
C TYR A 192 -0.32 16.64 -5.15
N ALA A 193 -1.38 16.35 -4.41
CA ALA A 193 -2.41 17.33 -4.09
C ALA A 193 -2.00 18.08 -2.82
N ALA A 194 -1.96 19.40 -2.86
CA ALA A 194 -1.59 20.22 -1.70
C ALA A 194 -2.77 21.07 -1.20
N ILE A 195 -2.98 21.07 0.11
CA ILE A 195 -3.91 21.98 0.78
C ILE A 195 -3.15 23.27 1.08
N SER A 196 -3.60 24.38 0.51
CA SER A 196 -2.92 25.67 0.64
C SER A 196 -3.12 26.31 2.02
N SER A 197 -2.31 27.33 2.31
CA SER A 197 -2.40 28.12 3.53
C SER A 197 -3.82 28.62 3.80
N ASP A 198 -4.25 28.48 5.06
CA ASP A 198 -5.55 28.95 5.56
C ASP A 198 -6.77 28.29 4.88
N LYS A 199 -6.56 27.17 4.18
CA LYS A 199 -7.61 26.30 3.64
C LYS A 199 -7.70 24.99 4.41
N LYS A 200 -8.88 24.38 4.37
CA LYS A 200 -9.17 23.08 4.98
C LYS A 200 -9.74 22.14 3.92
N LEU A 201 -9.15 20.95 3.77
CA LEU A 201 -9.77 19.85 3.02
C LEU A 201 -10.61 19.02 3.98
N THR A 202 -11.90 18.91 3.71
CA THR A 202 -12.83 18.05 4.45
C THR A 202 -13.13 16.80 3.64
N ILE A 203 -12.90 15.62 4.23
CA ILE A 203 -13.14 14.32 3.60
C ILE A 203 -14.24 13.60 4.37
N ASN A 204 -15.40 13.43 3.75
CA ASN A 204 -16.59 12.87 4.37
C ASN A 204 -16.56 11.34 4.43
N ALA A 205 -17.37 10.78 5.34
CA ALA A 205 -17.48 9.35 5.56
C ALA A 205 -17.72 8.56 4.27
N GLY A 206 -16.94 7.49 4.07
CA GLY A 206 -17.06 6.58 2.92
C GLY A 206 -16.30 7.03 1.66
N ALA A 207 -15.70 8.21 1.66
CA ALA A 207 -14.86 8.67 0.55
C ALA A 207 -13.67 7.72 0.31
N LYS A 208 -13.32 7.53 -0.97
CA LYS A 208 -12.20 6.70 -1.42
C LYS A 208 -11.21 7.57 -2.19
N ILE A 209 -9.96 7.59 -1.74
CA ILE A 209 -8.89 8.39 -2.31
C ILE A 209 -7.79 7.43 -2.78
N HIS A 210 -7.56 7.45 -4.09
CA HIS A 210 -6.60 6.63 -4.78
C HIS A 210 -5.43 7.47 -5.26
N PHE A 211 -4.23 6.96 -5.05
CA PHE A 211 -2.99 7.65 -5.34
C PHE A 211 -2.20 6.90 -6.41
N HIS A 212 -1.81 7.60 -7.47
CA HIS A 212 -0.90 7.06 -8.46
C HIS A 212 0.53 6.89 -7.91
N LYS A 213 1.40 6.19 -8.64
CA LYS A 213 2.82 6.16 -8.31
C LYS A 213 3.40 7.59 -8.27
N ASN A 214 4.25 7.85 -7.28
CA ASN A 214 4.88 9.16 -7.03
C ASN A 214 3.88 10.30 -6.73
N SER A 215 2.70 9.98 -6.18
CA SER A 215 1.69 10.94 -5.73
C SER A 215 1.58 10.96 -4.20
N GLY A 216 0.80 11.89 -3.67
CA GLY A 216 0.48 11.97 -2.25
C GLY A 216 -0.38 13.18 -1.89
N LEU A 217 -0.60 13.37 -0.60
CA LEU A 217 -1.34 14.51 -0.08
C LEU A 217 -0.42 15.36 0.81
N ILE A 218 -0.36 16.65 0.57
CA ILE A 218 0.39 17.61 1.38
C ILE A 218 -0.59 18.52 2.11
N VAL A 219 -0.42 18.66 3.43
CA VAL A 219 -1.02 19.76 4.19
C VAL A 219 0.05 20.82 4.38
N ASP A 220 -0.11 21.94 3.68
CA ASP A 220 0.89 23.01 3.73
C ASP A 220 0.77 23.85 5.00
N LYS A 221 1.72 24.77 5.20
CA LYS A 221 1.76 25.70 6.33
C LYS A 221 0.41 26.43 6.47
N LYS A 222 -0.16 26.41 7.68
CA LYS A 222 -1.50 26.90 8.06
C LYS A 222 -2.70 26.20 7.39
N GLY A 223 -2.48 25.22 6.52
CA GLY A 223 -3.53 24.35 6.03
C GLY A 223 -3.98 23.34 7.09
N SER A 224 -5.14 22.72 6.83
CA SER A 224 -5.74 21.70 7.69
C SER A 224 -6.36 20.56 6.88
N LEU A 225 -6.24 19.33 7.37
CA LEU A 225 -6.95 18.16 6.87
C LEU A 225 -7.96 17.68 7.90
N GLU A 226 -9.20 17.44 7.49
CA GLU A 226 -10.28 16.93 8.34
C GLU A 226 -10.92 15.71 7.69
N VAL A 227 -10.70 14.53 8.26
CA VAL A 227 -11.24 13.25 7.77
C VAL A 227 -12.34 12.77 8.72
N ASN A 228 -13.58 12.81 8.24
CA ASN A 228 -14.81 12.56 8.98
C ASN A 228 -15.39 11.19 8.65
N GLY A 229 -14.58 10.13 8.79
CA GLY A 229 -15.07 8.75 8.68
C GLY A 229 -16.06 8.41 9.78
N THR A 230 -16.77 7.29 9.59
CA THR A 230 -17.56 6.63 10.65
C THR A 230 -17.24 5.15 10.69
N LEU A 231 -17.58 4.47 11.79
CA LEU A 231 -17.39 3.02 11.94
C LEU A 231 -17.89 2.22 10.72
N ASN A 232 -19.07 2.58 10.19
CA ASN A 232 -19.70 1.88 9.05
C ASN A 232 -19.26 2.40 7.68
N LYS A 233 -18.71 3.62 7.62
CA LYS A 233 -18.27 4.28 6.38
C LYS A 233 -16.90 4.91 6.61
N LYS A 234 -15.87 4.07 6.66
CA LYS A 234 -14.48 4.53 6.79
C LYS A 234 -14.03 5.25 5.53
N VAL A 235 -13.15 6.23 5.70
CA VAL A 235 -12.45 6.86 4.57
C VAL A 235 -11.24 6.00 4.21
N VAL A 236 -11.02 5.74 2.92
CA VAL A 236 -9.93 4.88 2.45
C VAL A 236 -8.90 5.70 1.67
N PHE A 237 -7.62 5.55 2.03
CA PHE A 237 -6.46 6.06 1.31
C PHE A 237 -5.61 4.87 0.84
N GLU A 238 -5.51 4.66 -0.47
CA GLU A 238 -4.74 3.56 -1.06
C GLU A 238 -4.20 3.90 -2.46
N GLY A 239 -3.44 2.98 -3.07
CA GLY A 239 -2.99 3.14 -4.46
C GLY A 239 -4.14 3.05 -5.47
N ASP A 240 -3.90 3.54 -6.68
CA ASP A 240 -4.83 3.43 -7.82
C ASP A 240 -4.75 2.08 -8.56
N ARG A 241 -3.85 1.20 -8.13
CA ARG A 241 -3.71 -0.19 -8.60
C ARG A 241 -4.73 -1.09 -7.91
N LEU A 242 -5.94 -1.12 -8.45
CA LEU A 242 -7.08 -1.85 -7.88
C LEU A 242 -7.03 -3.37 -8.10
N GLU A 243 -6.00 -3.89 -8.78
CA GLU A 243 -5.91 -5.33 -9.01
C GLU A 243 -5.69 -6.08 -7.69
N HIS A 244 -6.27 -7.28 -7.57
CA HIS A 244 -6.26 -8.03 -6.32
C HIS A 244 -4.84 -8.29 -5.78
N ARG A 245 -3.89 -8.56 -6.69
CA ARG A 245 -2.48 -8.78 -6.34
C ARG A 245 -1.76 -7.56 -5.76
N PHE A 246 -2.31 -6.35 -5.96
CA PHE A 246 -1.77 -5.10 -5.40
C PHE A 246 -2.49 -4.65 -4.13
N SER A 247 -3.55 -5.33 -3.68
CA SER A 247 -4.36 -4.87 -2.55
C SER A 247 -3.59 -4.61 -1.26
N ASN A 248 -2.44 -5.28 -1.07
CA ASN A 248 -1.54 -5.16 0.10
C ASN A 248 -0.08 -4.85 -0.27
N VAL A 249 0.21 -4.45 -1.51
CA VAL A 249 1.59 -4.17 -1.93
C VAL A 249 2.03 -2.82 -1.38
N PRO A 250 3.09 -2.74 -0.55
CA PRO A 250 3.55 -1.50 0.06
C PRO A 250 4.26 -0.57 -0.94
N GLY A 251 4.30 0.74 -0.65
CA GLY A 251 5.08 1.72 -1.43
C GLY A 251 4.47 2.15 -2.77
N GLN A 252 3.15 2.01 -2.94
CA GLN A 252 2.46 2.41 -4.18
C GLN A 252 2.36 3.92 -4.35
N TRP A 253 2.34 4.67 -3.25
CA TRP A 253 2.23 6.13 -3.23
C TRP A 253 3.05 6.72 -2.08
N GLY A 254 3.27 8.04 -2.06
CA GLY A 254 4.18 8.70 -1.12
C GLY A 254 3.71 8.67 0.34
N GLY A 255 2.57 9.29 0.61
CA GLY A 255 1.99 9.40 1.96
C GLY A 255 1.17 10.66 2.16
N ILE A 256 0.60 10.80 3.36
CA ILE A 256 0.00 12.06 3.83
C ILE A 256 1.09 12.84 4.57
N TRP A 257 1.51 13.97 4.01
CA TRP A 257 2.57 14.80 4.58
C TRP A 257 2.00 16.09 5.17
N MET A 258 1.96 16.13 6.50
CA MET A 258 1.64 17.32 7.27
C MET A 258 2.92 18.11 7.48
N ARG A 259 3.10 19.19 6.71
CA ARG A 259 4.32 20.01 6.76
C ARG A 259 4.38 20.83 8.04
N ALA A 260 5.59 21.29 8.36
CA ALA A 260 5.82 22.21 9.45
C ALA A 260 4.92 23.45 9.34
N GLY A 261 4.15 23.70 10.41
CA GLY A 261 3.20 24.81 10.48
C GLY A 261 1.80 24.50 9.96
N SER A 262 1.53 23.30 9.45
CA SER A 262 0.14 22.80 9.35
C SER A 262 -0.50 22.73 10.74
N LYS A 263 -1.83 22.90 10.82
CA LYS A 263 -2.52 23.03 12.11
C LYS A 263 -3.87 22.35 12.11
N GLY A 264 -4.29 21.83 13.25
CA GLY A 264 -5.63 21.28 13.45
C GLY A 264 -5.98 20.17 12.47
N ASN A 265 -5.03 19.25 12.20
CA ASN A 265 -5.32 18.10 11.37
C ASN A 265 -6.04 17.04 12.19
N GLU A 266 -7.14 16.54 11.66
CA GLU A 266 -8.01 15.56 12.31
C GLU A 266 -8.27 14.39 11.38
N ILE A 267 -8.04 13.17 11.87
CA ILE A 267 -8.36 11.95 11.14
C ILE A 267 -9.18 11.03 12.03
N ASN A 268 -10.42 10.75 11.64
CA ASN A 268 -11.27 9.80 12.34
C ASN A 268 -11.80 8.72 11.38
N HIS A 269 -11.79 7.45 11.82
CA HIS A 269 -12.31 6.31 11.06
C HIS A 269 -11.78 6.22 9.63
N ALA A 270 -10.46 6.14 9.50
CA ALA A 270 -9.80 5.96 8.22
C ALA A 270 -9.10 4.60 8.12
N VAL A 271 -8.90 4.15 6.88
CA VAL A 271 -7.96 3.08 6.52
C VAL A 271 -6.92 3.68 5.58
N ILE A 272 -5.66 3.71 6.01
CA ILE A 272 -4.54 4.25 5.24
C ILE A 272 -3.58 3.11 4.95
N LYS A 273 -3.37 2.77 3.68
CA LYS A 273 -2.52 1.62 3.35
C LYS A 273 -1.69 1.78 2.10
N ASN A 274 -0.68 0.92 2.01
CA ASN A 274 0.13 0.72 0.81
C ASN A 274 1.00 1.93 0.42
N GLY A 275 1.25 2.88 1.33
CA GLY A 275 2.11 4.04 1.09
C GLY A 275 3.59 3.72 1.27
N VAL A 276 4.46 4.69 0.99
CA VAL A 276 5.84 4.68 1.44
C VAL A 276 5.86 5.02 2.93
N ILE A 277 5.20 6.12 3.29
CA ILE A 277 4.87 6.46 4.66
C ILE A 277 3.35 6.61 4.74
N GLY A 278 2.70 6.08 5.79
CA GLY A 278 1.27 6.31 5.98
C GLY A 278 1.00 7.79 6.25
N ILE A 279 1.57 8.32 7.33
CA ILE A 279 1.50 9.74 7.69
C ILE A 279 2.88 10.24 8.15
N LEU A 280 3.35 11.31 7.52
CA LEU A 280 4.52 12.08 7.94
C LEU A 280 4.03 13.38 8.59
N VAL A 281 4.43 13.62 9.84
CA VAL A 281 4.07 14.84 10.57
C VAL A 281 5.34 15.57 10.99
N ASP A 282 5.64 16.66 10.31
CA ASP A 282 6.73 17.56 10.65
C ASP A 282 6.21 18.77 11.45
N SER A 283 6.90 19.17 12.51
CA SER A 283 6.68 20.45 13.16
C SER A 283 7.98 21.09 13.63
N LEU A 284 7.96 22.42 13.78
CA LEU A 284 9.07 23.23 14.30
C LEU A 284 8.71 23.91 15.63
N SER A 285 7.51 23.67 16.15
CA SER A 285 7.02 24.21 17.42
C SER A 285 6.11 23.21 18.14
N THR A 286 6.08 23.33 19.46
CA THR A 286 5.19 22.58 20.35
C THR A 286 3.78 23.19 20.26
N ASN A 287 3.08 22.90 19.17
CA ASN A 287 1.75 23.46 18.95
C ASN A 287 0.79 22.89 19.99
N THR A 288 0.11 23.79 20.70
CA THR A 288 -1.14 23.51 21.40
C THR A 288 -2.21 24.31 20.66
N PRO A 289 -3.23 23.68 20.06
CA PRO A 289 -3.58 22.25 20.09
C PRO A 289 -2.62 21.34 19.28
N PRO A 290 -2.74 20.00 19.39
CA PRO A 290 -1.93 19.04 18.63
C PRO A 290 -1.91 19.32 17.11
N THR A 291 -0.78 19.00 16.47
CA THR A 291 -0.65 19.10 15.00
C THR A 291 -1.54 18.06 14.32
N LEU A 292 -1.62 16.85 14.89
CA LEU A 292 -2.49 15.76 14.44
C LEU A 292 -3.25 15.17 15.62
N THR A 293 -4.58 15.16 15.52
CA THR A 293 -5.46 14.31 16.32
C THR A 293 -5.96 13.17 15.43
N ILE A 294 -5.68 11.92 15.80
CA ILE A 294 -6.05 10.75 15.01
C ILE A 294 -6.80 9.73 15.88
N LYS A 295 -7.96 9.28 15.41
CA LYS A 295 -8.86 8.39 16.14
C LYS A 295 -9.40 7.27 15.28
N ASN A 296 -9.61 6.10 15.89
CA ASN A 296 -10.32 4.95 15.29
C ASN A 296 -9.81 4.57 13.90
N THR A 297 -8.50 4.63 13.68
CA THR A 297 -7.90 4.57 12.34
C THR A 297 -6.91 3.41 12.23
N GLU A 298 -6.94 2.76 11.08
CA GLU A 298 -6.06 1.66 10.74
C GLU A 298 -5.04 2.05 9.68
N ILE A 299 -3.77 1.73 9.93
CA ILE A 299 -2.65 2.09 9.06
C ILE A 299 -1.80 0.85 8.78
N TYR A 300 -1.73 0.41 7.52
CA TYR A 300 -1.13 -0.88 7.16
C TYR A 300 -0.21 -0.82 5.94
N ASN A 301 0.70 -1.79 5.86
CA ASN A 301 1.44 -2.13 4.64
C ASN A 301 2.22 -0.93 4.07
N ASN A 302 2.94 -0.18 4.91
CA ASN A 302 3.76 0.95 4.43
C ASN A 302 5.20 0.50 4.22
N SER A 303 5.85 0.89 3.12
CA SER A 303 7.21 0.38 2.84
C SER A 303 8.28 0.93 3.78
N ASN A 304 8.04 2.07 4.43
CA ASN A 304 8.86 2.61 5.51
C ASN A 304 8.09 2.66 6.83
N TYR A 305 7.30 3.71 7.07
CA TYR A 305 6.70 4.00 8.37
C TYR A 305 5.17 4.00 8.30
N GLY A 306 4.51 3.51 9.35
CA GLY A 306 3.07 3.77 9.52
C GLY A 306 2.82 5.24 9.81
N ILE A 307 3.34 5.72 10.95
CA ILE A 307 3.42 7.15 11.28
C ILE A 307 4.89 7.49 11.58
N LEU A 308 5.38 8.55 10.93
CA LEU A 308 6.65 9.18 11.24
C LEU A 308 6.39 10.60 11.75
N GLY A 309 6.56 10.82 13.05
CA GLY A 309 6.51 12.14 13.66
C GLY A 309 7.92 12.70 13.87
N ARG A 310 8.14 13.96 13.53
CA ARG A 310 9.41 14.68 13.70
C ARG A 310 9.19 15.99 14.44
N ASN A 311 9.68 16.08 15.68
CA ASN A 311 9.53 17.25 16.54
C ASN A 311 8.09 17.82 16.56
N THR A 312 7.11 16.96 16.80
CA THR A 312 5.69 17.29 16.57
C THR A 312 4.78 16.95 17.73
N ASN A 313 3.50 17.33 17.65
CA ASN A 313 2.47 17.01 18.63
C ASN A 313 1.40 16.11 18.01
N ILE A 314 1.34 14.84 18.44
CA ILE A 314 0.36 13.84 17.98
C ILE A 314 -0.44 13.31 19.17
N LEU A 315 -1.76 13.36 19.05
CA LEU A 315 -2.72 12.72 19.95
C LEU A 315 -3.42 11.58 19.21
N GLY A 316 -3.23 10.35 19.67
CA GLY A 316 -3.77 9.13 19.06
C GLY A 316 -4.67 8.32 19.98
N GLU A 317 -5.82 7.89 19.49
CA GLU A 317 -6.78 7.07 20.22
C GLU A 317 -7.30 5.93 19.34
N ASN A 318 -7.42 4.70 19.85
CA ASN A 318 -7.98 3.57 19.10
C ASN A 318 -7.30 3.37 17.73
N LEU A 319 -5.97 3.26 17.72
CA LEU A 319 -5.20 3.13 16.48
C LEU A 319 -4.69 1.71 16.30
N VAL A 320 -4.65 1.26 15.04
CA VAL A 320 -3.97 0.02 14.69
C VAL A 320 -2.95 0.33 13.60
N ILE A 321 -1.68 0.12 13.91
CA ILE A 321 -0.59 0.41 12.98
C ILE A 321 0.33 -0.79 12.85
N GLY A 322 0.44 -1.35 11.65
CA GLY A 322 1.16 -2.58 11.46
C GLY A 322 1.73 -2.80 10.07
N ASN A 323 2.59 -3.80 9.99
CA ASN A 323 3.24 -4.26 8.76
C ASN A 323 3.93 -3.12 7.98
N ALA A 324 4.86 -2.43 8.64
CA ALA A 324 5.67 -1.36 8.07
C ALA A 324 7.14 -1.78 7.93
N GLY A 325 7.77 -1.47 6.80
CA GLY A 325 9.14 -1.92 6.49
C GLY A 325 10.25 -1.39 7.40
N GLN A 326 9.97 -0.35 8.18
CA GLN A 326 10.81 0.19 9.25
C GLN A 326 10.09 0.09 10.61
N SER A 327 9.34 1.11 11.02
CA SER A 327 8.59 1.12 12.27
C SER A 327 7.11 1.38 12.01
N SER A 328 6.23 0.74 12.79
CA SER A 328 4.81 1.11 12.80
C SER A 328 4.67 2.57 13.24
N LEU A 329 5.36 2.95 14.31
CA LEU A 329 5.39 4.32 14.82
C LEU A 329 6.83 4.73 15.11
N ALA A 330 7.22 5.89 14.59
CA ALA A 330 8.48 6.54 14.92
C ALA A 330 8.21 7.97 15.43
N CYS A 331 8.47 8.20 16.70
CA CYS A 331 8.40 9.48 17.39
C CYS A 331 9.83 10.03 17.49
N THR A 332 10.23 10.87 16.54
CA THR A 332 11.63 11.24 16.35
C THR A 332 11.88 12.73 16.56
N TYR A 333 13.13 13.07 16.90
CA TYR A 333 13.59 14.44 17.06
C TYR A 333 12.78 15.26 18.09
N GLY A 334 12.34 14.61 19.18
CA GLY A 334 11.59 15.26 20.26
C GLY A 334 10.11 15.48 19.93
N GLY A 335 9.38 16.19 20.80
CA GLY A 335 7.96 16.50 20.61
C GLY A 335 7.05 16.02 21.75
N ILE A 336 5.75 15.91 21.44
CA ILE A 336 4.66 15.52 22.34
C ILE A 336 3.86 14.41 21.65
N TYR A 337 3.88 13.21 22.23
CA TYR A 337 3.20 12.05 21.68
C TYR A 337 2.37 11.40 22.77
N ASN A 338 1.07 11.26 22.52
CA ASN A 338 0.16 10.62 23.46
C ASN A 338 -0.71 9.61 22.72
N PHE A 339 -0.58 8.33 23.05
CA PHE A 339 -1.34 7.26 22.46
C PHE A 339 -2.09 6.49 23.54
N THR A 340 -3.41 6.37 23.38
CA THR A 340 -4.26 5.60 24.29
C THR A 340 -5.03 4.54 23.51
N HIS A 341 -5.04 3.30 24.00
CA HIS A 341 -5.71 2.17 23.33
C HIS A 341 -5.23 1.96 21.88
N ALA A 342 -3.92 1.84 21.68
CA ALA A 342 -3.34 1.61 20.35
C ALA A 342 -2.68 0.22 20.26
N THR A 343 -2.70 -0.38 19.08
CA THR A 343 -2.00 -1.62 18.76
C THR A 343 -0.97 -1.35 17.66
N PHE A 344 0.30 -1.32 18.03
CA PHE A 344 1.45 -1.24 17.14
C PHE A 344 2.00 -2.66 16.92
N ALA A 345 1.64 -3.28 15.80
CA ALA A 345 1.92 -4.70 15.51
C ALA A 345 2.68 -4.86 14.18
N ASN A 346 4.01 -4.93 14.25
CA ASN A 346 4.85 -4.90 13.04
C ASN A 346 5.38 -6.27 12.59
N TYR A 347 4.50 -7.05 11.94
CA TYR A 347 4.83 -8.36 11.37
C TYR A 347 5.28 -8.26 9.91
N TRP A 348 6.27 -7.41 9.65
CA TRP A 348 6.81 -7.19 8.30
C TRP A 348 7.48 -8.44 7.72
N GLY A 349 7.01 -8.88 6.56
CA GLY A 349 7.49 -10.09 5.89
C GLY A 349 8.25 -9.87 4.57
N ASN A 350 8.37 -8.65 4.06
CA ASN A 350 8.96 -8.40 2.72
C ASN A 350 10.48 -8.19 2.74
N SER A 351 11.08 -7.92 3.90
CA SER A 351 12.53 -7.74 4.09
C SER A 351 12.90 -7.90 5.56
N PHE A 352 14.21 -7.87 5.86
CA PHE A 352 14.68 -7.65 7.22
C PHE A 352 14.36 -6.22 7.67
N ARG A 353 14.03 -6.07 8.94
CA ARG A 353 13.64 -4.81 9.57
C ARG A 353 14.65 -4.43 10.64
N GLN A 354 15.22 -3.24 10.50
CA GLN A 354 16.31 -2.76 11.37
C GLN A 354 15.83 -2.01 12.61
N LEU A 355 14.67 -1.36 12.51
CA LEU A 355 14.08 -0.59 13.60
C LEU A 355 13.05 -1.44 14.38
N PRO A 356 12.64 -1.06 15.60
CA PRO A 356 11.54 -1.69 16.36
C PRO A 356 10.16 -1.24 15.87
N SER A 357 9.08 -1.88 16.32
CA SER A 357 7.70 -1.46 16.02
C SER A 357 7.44 -0.02 16.44
N VAL A 358 7.92 0.34 17.63
CA VAL A 358 7.85 1.70 18.17
C VAL A 358 9.27 2.19 18.48
N LEU A 359 9.66 3.28 17.82
CA LEU A 359 10.89 4.01 18.08
C LEU A 359 10.55 5.38 18.67
N VAL A 360 11.18 5.71 19.80
CA VAL A 360 11.10 7.03 20.42
C VAL A 360 12.50 7.59 20.57
N ASN A 361 12.77 8.78 20.02
CA ASN A 361 14.03 9.47 20.22
C ASN A 361 13.88 10.99 20.30
N ASN A 362 14.93 11.66 20.75
CA ASN A 362 14.99 13.11 20.85
C ASN A 362 15.96 13.75 19.86
N HIS A 363 16.42 13.01 18.85
CA HIS A 363 17.49 13.46 17.98
C HIS A 363 17.27 13.11 16.50
N THR A 364 18.01 13.80 15.65
CA THR A 364 18.14 13.47 14.23
C THR A 364 19.59 13.63 13.81
N THR A 365 20.00 12.83 12.84
CA THR A 365 21.37 12.82 12.33
C THR A 365 21.35 13.20 10.86
N PHE A 366 22.27 14.07 10.43
CA PHE A 366 22.45 14.44 9.04
C PHE A 366 23.93 14.67 8.72
N ILE A 367 24.27 14.56 7.44
CA ILE A 367 25.60 14.88 6.94
C ILE A 367 25.59 16.35 6.52
N ASP A 368 26.52 17.14 7.06
CA ASP A 368 26.63 18.56 6.73
C ASP A 368 27.38 18.80 5.40
N SER A 369 27.57 20.08 5.03
CA SER A 369 28.27 20.46 3.81
C SER A 369 29.75 20.04 3.76
N ASN A 370 30.34 19.69 4.90
CA ASN A 370 31.73 19.24 5.01
C ASN A 370 31.82 17.70 5.02
N ASN A 371 30.72 17.01 4.74
CA ASN A 371 30.61 15.55 4.79
C ASN A 371 30.86 14.98 6.20
N GLU A 372 30.56 15.77 7.25
CA GLU A 372 30.62 15.34 8.63
C GLU A 372 29.23 14.99 9.17
N GLU A 373 29.13 13.92 9.95
CA GLU A 373 27.91 13.56 10.65
C GLU A 373 27.65 14.54 11.80
N LYS A 374 26.48 15.20 11.77
CA LYS A 374 26.00 16.10 12.83
C LYS A 374 24.73 15.52 13.44
N VAL A 375 24.62 15.69 14.75
CA VAL A 375 23.47 15.29 15.55
C VAL A 375 22.82 16.55 16.10
N LEU A 376 21.50 16.67 15.90
CA LEU A 376 20.68 17.67 16.58
C LEU A 376 19.75 16.99 17.56
N THR A 377 19.56 17.63 18.70
CA THR A 377 18.65 17.18 19.76
C THR A 377 17.55 18.21 19.98
N ASN A 378 16.38 17.74 20.38
CA ASN A 378 15.23 18.56 20.79
C ASN A 378 14.62 18.01 22.07
N ASP A 379 13.77 18.80 22.73
CA ASP A 379 13.04 18.33 23.91
C ASP A 379 11.99 17.29 23.50
N LEU A 380 12.04 16.10 24.11
CA LEU A 380 10.92 15.18 24.16
C LEU A 380 10.10 15.51 25.41
N ILE A 381 9.06 16.32 25.23
CA ILE A 381 8.22 16.84 26.31
C ILE A 381 7.31 15.76 26.86
N ALA A 382 6.81 14.87 26.00
CA ALA A 382 6.05 13.70 26.38
C ALA A 382 6.10 12.62 25.28
N ALA A 383 6.25 11.36 25.69
CA ALA A 383 5.92 10.19 24.88
C ALA A 383 5.18 9.18 25.76
N ASN A 384 3.85 9.29 25.78
CA ASN A 384 2.97 8.52 26.65
C ASN A 384 2.24 7.44 25.86
N PHE A 385 2.34 6.20 26.35
CA PHE A 385 1.63 5.03 25.81
C PHE A 385 0.80 4.41 26.92
N THR A 386 -0.53 4.51 26.81
CA THR A 386 -1.46 4.01 27.82
C THR A 386 -2.39 2.97 27.19
N ASN A 387 -2.50 1.79 27.78
CA ASN A 387 -3.34 0.71 27.25
C ASN A 387 -2.93 0.27 25.84
N CYS A 388 -1.63 0.26 25.54
CA CYS A 388 -1.11 -0.02 24.21
C CYS A 388 -0.57 -1.45 24.09
N ILE A 389 -0.68 -2.04 22.90
CA ILE A 389 0.08 -3.24 22.53
C ILE A 389 1.23 -2.81 21.61
N ILE A 390 2.46 -3.17 21.97
CA ILE A 390 3.67 -2.91 21.17
C ILE A 390 4.34 -4.26 20.90
N THR A 391 4.28 -4.72 19.65
CA THR A 391 4.71 -6.07 19.26
C THR A 391 5.05 -6.15 17.77
N GLY A 392 5.62 -7.26 17.33
CA GLY A 392 6.03 -7.49 15.94
C GLY A 392 6.88 -8.75 15.79
N GLY A 393 7.53 -8.87 14.64
CA GLY A 393 8.36 -10.04 14.30
C GLY A 393 9.76 -10.08 14.94
N ASN A 394 10.21 -9.00 15.57
CA ASN A 394 11.51 -8.91 16.22
C ASN A 394 11.40 -9.20 17.73
N ASN A 395 12.53 -9.56 18.35
CA ASN A 395 12.57 -9.80 19.79
C ASN A 395 12.34 -8.53 20.62
N ILE A 396 12.79 -7.38 20.11
CA ILE A 396 12.73 -6.06 20.76
C ILE A 396 11.90 -5.14 19.88
N GLU A 397 10.74 -4.73 20.38
CA GLU A 397 9.76 -3.95 19.61
C GLU A 397 9.47 -2.55 20.14
N LEU A 398 10.15 -2.18 21.23
CA LEU A 398 10.22 -0.84 21.76
C LEU A 398 11.68 -0.45 21.92
N ILE A 399 12.09 0.68 21.33
CA ILE A 399 13.36 1.34 21.65
C ILE A 399 13.08 2.78 22.04
N VAL A 400 13.70 3.19 23.15
CA VAL A 400 13.75 4.56 23.65
C VAL A 400 15.21 4.99 23.57
N ASP A 401 15.51 5.89 22.64
CA ASP A 401 16.87 6.28 22.26
C ASP A 401 17.11 7.76 22.58
N LYS A 402 17.83 8.00 23.67
CA LYS A 402 18.05 9.33 24.24
C LYS A 402 19.48 9.78 24.04
N ILE A 403 19.62 11.03 23.59
CA ILE A 403 20.86 11.79 23.69
C ILE A 403 20.71 12.84 24.80
N ASN A 404 21.69 12.89 25.71
CA ASN A 404 21.67 13.83 26.84
C ASN A 404 21.78 15.30 26.35
N GLY A 405 21.20 16.22 27.12
CA GLY A 405 21.27 17.67 26.85
C GLY A 405 19.91 18.33 26.64
N THR A 406 18.84 17.55 26.49
CA THR A 406 17.46 18.03 26.38
C THR A 406 16.53 17.29 27.35
N THR A 407 15.33 17.83 27.54
CA THR A 407 14.25 17.17 28.26
C THR A 407 13.89 15.86 27.56
N PHE A 408 13.70 14.79 28.33
CA PHE A 408 13.34 13.49 27.80
C PHE A 408 12.33 12.79 28.70
N ASN A 409 11.05 13.09 28.49
CA ASN A 409 9.94 12.56 29.28
C ASN A 409 9.15 11.54 28.46
N TYR A 410 8.95 10.36 29.02
CA TYR A 410 8.16 9.30 28.44
C TYR A 410 7.49 8.49 29.55
N ASN A 411 6.38 7.84 29.24
CA ASN A 411 5.68 6.95 30.16
C ASN A 411 4.98 5.83 29.38
N VAL A 412 5.04 4.61 29.90
CA VAL A 412 4.34 3.45 29.37
C VAL A 412 3.56 2.80 30.50
N GLU A 413 2.24 2.83 30.40
CA GLU A 413 1.34 2.38 31.45
C GLU A 413 0.31 1.38 30.92
N SER A 414 0.06 0.32 31.70
CA SER A 414 -0.97 -0.69 31.43
C SER A 414 -0.90 -1.22 30.00
N SER A 415 0.31 -1.44 29.50
CA SER A 415 0.59 -1.79 28.11
C SER A 415 1.26 -3.17 28.02
N MET A 416 1.13 -3.82 26.86
CA MET A 416 1.79 -5.10 26.58
C MET A 416 2.90 -4.90 25.56
N ILE A 417 4.12 -5.36 25.88
CA ILE A 417 5.33 -4.99 25.13
C ILE A 417 6.14 -6.25 24.81
N GLN A 418 6.52 -6.41 23.54
CA GLN A 418 7.48 -7.43 23.09
C GLN A 418 8.90 -6.91 23.34
N PHE A 419 9.59 -7.48 24.31
CA PHE A 419 10.96 -7.12 24.70
C PHE A 419 11.70 -8.35 25.27
N ASN A 420 12.27 -9.15 24.38
CA ASN A 420 13.07 -10.33 24.70
C ASN A 420 14.55 -10.05 24.43
N ASP A 421 15.24 -9.46 25.40
CA ASP A 421 16.68 -9.16 25.30
C ASP A 421 17.55 -10.38 25.66
N PHE A 422 17.54 -11.42 24.82
CA PHE A 422 18.27 -12.67 25.07
C PHE A 422 19.79 -12.49 25.22
N ASN A 423 20.34 -11.41 24.65
CA ASN A 423 21.78 -11.13 24.66
C ASN A 423 22.18 -10.16 25.78
N ASN A 424 21.24 -9.69 26.60
CA ASN A 424 21.49 -8.70 27.65
C ASN A 424 22.12 -7.40 27.09
N SER A 425 21.76 -7.02 25.86
CA SER A 425 22.27 -5.81 25.20
C SER A 425 21.79 -4.52 25.85
N PHE A 426 20.66 -4.58 26.59
CA PHE A 426 20.00 -3.42 27.19
C PHE A 426 20.01 -3.44 28.72
N THR A 427 20.70 -4.37 29.37
CA THR A 427 20.75 -4.48 30.84
C THR A 427 21.20 -3.20 31.56
N ASN A 428 22.09 -2.41 30.93
CA ASN A 428 22.59 -1.15 31.48
C ASN A 428 21.92 0.10 30.85
N ASN A 429 20.85 -0.08 30.07
CA ASN A 429 20.12 1.02 29.47
C ASN A 429 19.07 1.53 30.47
N ASN A 430 19.24 2.75 30.98
CA ASN A 430 18.35 3.34 31.98
C ASN A 430 16.94 3.58 31.41
N GLU A 431 16.88 3.95 30.13
CA GLU A 431 15.65 4.29 29.42
C GLU A 431 14.78 3.06 29.12
N LEU A 432 15.35 1.86 29.13
CA LEU A 432 14.67 0.58 28.93
C LEU A 432 14.68 -0.30 30.19
N ASN A 433 14.88 0.31 31.36
CA ASN A 433 14.73 -0.35 32.64
C ASN A 433 13.25 -0.45 33.02
N PHE A 434 12.62 -1.58 32.71
CA PHE A 434 11.20 -1.83 32.97
C PHE A 434 10.82 -1.94 34.46
N ASP A 435 11.80 -2.03 35.38
CA ASP A 435 11.55 -1.97 36.83
C ASP A 435 11.40 -0.52 37.34
N ASN A 436 11.72 0.48 36.51
CA ASN A 436 11.55 1.88 36.88
C ASN A 436 10.06 2.29 36.83
N THR A 437 9.40 2.22 37.98
CA THR A 437 7.97 2.55 38.13
C THR A 437 7.61 4.01 37.84
N THR A 438 8.59 4.89 37.62
CA THR A 438 8.33 6.28 37.17
C THR A 438 7.98 6.33 35.69
N HIS A 439 8.52 5.40 34.89
CA HIS A 439 8.31 5.34 33.45
C HIS A 439 7.47 4.13 33.01
N TYR A 440 7.46 3.05 33.78
CA TYR A 440 6.80 1.79 33.43
C TYR A 440 5.87 1.34 34.55
N GLN A 441 4.57 1.31 34.31
CA GLN A 441 3.58 0.90 35.33
C GLN A 441 2.60 -0.14 34.78
N ASN A 442 2.40 -1.24 35.53
CA ASN A 442 1.42 -2.28 35.21
C ASN A 442 1.54 -2.86 33.79
N ASN A 443 2.76 -2.91 33.25
CA ASN A 443 3.01 -3.44 31.92
C ASN A 443 3.17 -4.96 31.92
N ILE A 444 2.83 -5.59 30.81
CA ILE A 444 3.01 -7.02 30.56
C ILE A 444 4.11 -7.17 29.52
N LEU A 445 5.25 -7.72 29.93
CA LEU A 445 6.34 -8.02 29.00
C LEU A 445 6.15 -9.41 28.40
N ASN A 446 6.25 -9.52 27.08
CA ASN A 446 6.26 -10.77 26.34
C ASN A 446 5.03 -11.67 26.63
N GLY A 447 3.87 -11.05 26.86
CA GLY A 447 2.60 -11.76 27.07
C GLY A 447 2.08 -12.43 25.79
N ASN A 448 1.15 -13.36 25.94
CA ASN A 448 0.46 -13.95 24.81
C ASN A 448 -0.56 -12.96 24.22
N TYR A 449 -0.27 -12.43 23.03
CA TYR A 449 -1.18 -11.52 22.32
C TYR A 449 -2.43 -12.22 21.79
N HIS A 450 -2.31 -13.48 21.37
CA HIS A 450 -3.37 -14.27 20.73
C HIS A 450 -4.11 -13.53 19.61
N PHE A 451 -3.37 -12.98 18.63
CA PHE A 451 -3.95 -12.32 17.45
C PHE A 451 -4.64 -13.29 16.50
N LYS A 452 -5.71 -12.83 15.83
CA LYS A 452 -6.49 -13.64 14.89
C LYS A 452 -5.68 -14.11 13.68
N ASN A 453 -4.98 -13.20 13.00
CA ASN A 453 -4.12 -13.55 11.87
C ASN A 453 -3.14 -12.40 11.56
N THR A 454 -1.87 -12.57 11.95
CA THR A 454 -0.85 -11.53 11.75
C THR A 454 -0.48 -11.32 10.28
N SER A 455 -0.52 -12.37 9.44
CA SER A 455 -0.22 -12.26 8.00
C SER A 455 -1.27 -11.48 7.19
N LEU A 456 -2.47 -11.31 7.75
CA LEU A 456 -3.58 -10.55 7.16
C LEU A 456 -3.82 -9.21 7.87
N ASN A 457 -2.92 -8.77 8.75
CA ASN A 457 -3.09 -7.60 9.60
C ASN A 457 -4.33 -7.65 10.52
N HIS A 458 -4.84 -8.84 10.83
CA HIS A 458 -5.96 -9.01 11.76
C HIS A 458 -5.43 -9.08 13.20
N PHE A 459 -5.09 -7.92 13.75
CA PHE A 459 -4.50 -7.74 15.08
C PHE A 459 -5.54 -7.66 16.22
N ILE A 460 -6.77 -8.09 15.97
CA ILE A 460 -7.75 -8.30 17.03
C ILE A 460 -7.31 -9.47 17.92
N ILE A 461 -7.37 -9.27 19.23
CA ILE A 461 -6.98 -10.27 20.23
C ILE A 461 -8.12 -11.27 20.48
N GLY A 462 -7.77 -12.52 20.79
CA GLY A 462 -8.74 -13.55 21.13
C GLY A 462 -8.78 -13.87 22.62
N LYS A 463 -9.71 -14.74 23.04
CA LYS A 463 -9.96 -15.16 24.44
C LYS A 463 -8.76 -15.67 25.27
N ASN A 464 -7.65 -16.07 24.63
CA ASN A 464 -6.45 -16.54 25.33
C ASN A 464 -5.38 -15.44 25.49
N SER A 465 -5.73 -14.18 25.20
CA SER A 465 -4.79 -13.06 25.30
C SER A 465 -4.57 -12.62 26.74
N ASP A 466 -3.32 -12.33 27.10
CA ASP A 466 -2.98 -11.77 28.42
C ASP A 466 -3.41 -10.30 28.56
N ALA A 467 -3.85 -9.66 27.47
CA ALA A 467 -4.30 -8.27 27.43
C ALA A 467 -5.70 -8.09 28.05
N ILE A 468 -6.42 -9.20 28.27
CA ILE A 468 -7.83 -9.18 28.63
C ILE A 468 -8.05 -8.60 30.02
N ASN A 469 -8.90 -7.58 30.13
CA ASN A 469 -9.25 -6.88 31.36
C ASN A 469 -8.05 -6.25 32.09
N LYS A 470 -6.96 -5.95 31.37
CA LYS A 470 -5.71 -5.41 31.95
C LYS A 470 -5.48 -3.93 31.66
N ALA A 471 -6.33 -3.28 30.87
CA ALA A 471 -6.20 -1.86 30.62
C ALA A 471 -6.65 -1.04 31.85
N LYS A 472 -6.03 0.13 31.99
CA LYS A 472 -6.46 1.19 32.89
C LYS A 472 -7.73 1.84 32.37
N SER A 473 -8.66 2.17 33.26
CA SER A 473 -9.85 2.94 32.89
C SER A 473 -9.47 4.27 32.24
N SER A 474 -10.16 4.62 31.16
CA SER A 474 -9.94 5.85 30.41
C SER A 474 -11.28 6.52 30.06
N THR A 475 -11.22 7.71 29.46
CA THR A 475 -12.40 8.41 28.93
C THR A 475 -12.82 7.90 27.54
N ILE A 476 -12.18 6.84 27.04
CA ILE A 476 -12.45 6.23 25.73
C ILE A 476 -13.30 4.98 25.98
N TYR A 477 -14.61 5.11 25.76
CA TYR A 477 -15.59 4.12 26.19
C TYR A 477 -15.88 3.02 25.17
N GLU A 478 -15.41 3.16 23.94
CA GLU A 478 -15.58 2.20 22.85
C GLU A 478 -14.23 1.86 22.22
N ASP A 479 -14.10 0.64 21.73
CA ASP A 479 -12.96 0.23 20.91
C ASP A 479 -13.08 0.70 19.45
N ILE A 480 -12.08 0.39 18.62
CA ILE A 480 -12.07 0.79 17.21
C ILE A 480 -13.25 0.19 16.39
N LEU A 481 -13.91 -0.85 16.91
CA LEU A 481 -15.07 -1.51 16.31
C LEU A 481 -16.41 -1.09 16.96
N GLY A 482 -16.40 -0.12 17.89
CA GLY A 482 -17.59 0.34 18.61
C GLY A 482 -18.00 -0.58 19.77
N VAL A 483 -17.17 -1.52 20.20
CA VAL A 483 -17.45 -2.40 21.34
C VAL A 483 -17.19 -1.64 22.64
N ASN A 484 -18.17 -1.65 23.55
CA ASN A 484 -18.05 -1.00 24.84
C ASN A 484 -16.88 -1.58 25.67
N ARG A 485 -16.10 -0.70 26.30
CA ARG A 485 -14.97 -1.04 27.17
C ARG A 485 -14.96 -0.26 28.49
N THR A 486 -16.13 0.19 28.94
CA THR A 486 -16.27 0.94 30.20
C THR A 486 -15.93 0.07 31.42
N THR A 487 -16.35 -1.20 31.39
CA THR A 487 -16.06 -2.19 32.41
C THR A 487 -15.03 -3.18 31.89
N ASN A 488 -13.96 -3.40 32.65
CA ASN A 488 -12.90 -4.36 32.34
C ASN A 488 -12.30 -4.18 30.93
N PRO A 489 -11.72 -3.02 30.60
CA PRO A 489 -11.14 -2.80 29.29
C PRO A 489 -9.95 -3.73 29.04
N ASP A 490 -9.84 -4.24 27.82
CA ASP A 490 -8.63 -4.88 27.32
C ASP A 490 -7.55 -3.87 26.89
N ILE A 491 -6.27 -4.27 26.98
CA ILE A 491 -5.13 -3.53 26.42
C ILE A 491 -5.19 -3.60 24.88
N GLY A 492 -4.92 -2.48 24.22
CA GLY A 492 -4.87 -2.36 22.76
C GLY A 492 -6.10 -1.67 22.17
N ALA A 493 -6.15 -1.67 20.83
CA ALA A 493 -7.20 -0.97 20.07
C ALA A 493 -8.54 -1.70 20.04
N TYR A 494 -8.57 -2.98 20.40
CA TYR A 494 -9.75 -3.85 20.32
C TYR A 494 -10.17 -4.36 21.70
N GLN A 495 -11.44 -4.70 21.87
CA GLN A 495 -11.84 -5.73 22.82
C GLN A 495 -11.69 -7.12 22.20
N HIS A 496 -11.44 -8.11 23.04
CA HIS A 496 -11.24 -9.48 22.63
C HIS A 496 -12.50 -10.10 22.04
N ILE A 497 -12.30 -11.06 21.15
CA ILE A 497 -13.37 -11.90 20.61
C ILE A 497 -13.05 -13.38 20.82
N THR A 498 -14.03 -14.25 20.60
CA THR A 498 -13.81 -15.69 20.62
C THR A 498 -13.47 -16.18 19.21
N PHE A 499 -12.31 -16.82 19.07
CA PHE A 499 -11.90 -17.65 17.94
C PHE A 499 -10.96 -18.75 18.41
#